data_AF-A0A5C4VU57-F1
#
_entry.id   AF-A0A5C4VU57-F1
#
_cell.length_a   1.000
_cell.length_b   1.000
_cell.length_c   1.000
_cell.angle_alpha   90.00
_cell.angle_beta   90.00
_cell.angle_gamma   90.00
#
_symmetry.space_group_name_H-M   'P 1'
#
loop_
_entity.id
_entity.type
_entity.pdbx_description
1 polymer ?
#
loop_
_entity_poly.entity_id
_entity_poly.type
_entity_poly.pdbx_seq_one_letter_code
_entity_poly.pdbx_strand_id
1 'polypeptide(L)'
;MRGDDPNHFENRALREAMIERLPLIWWLGVQGGGYSALYPIYLVGEERADLQFVVDIDAVPQPDIAWPSTDLELDPSYRQQLTKRRLHQRPFRAAVLRAYRTSCAVCSFRHSDLLDAAHIQEDGAGGRPVVTNGLTLCKMHHAAYDRKILGITPDYEVRINAEVLREVDGPMLLHGIQEFHGQKLMVLPARRAERPNRLLLDERFQAFLNAS
;
A
#
# COMPACT_ATOMS: atom_id res chain seq x y z
N MET A 1 3.58 -23.18 12.82
CA MET A 1 3.15 -23.75 14.11
C MET A 1 4.04 -23.22 15.21
N ARG A 2 3.69 -23.45 16.48
CA ARG A 2 4.59 -23.16 17.60
C ARG A 2 5.45 -24.37 17.92
N GLY A 3 6.75 -24.13 18.14
CA GLY A 3 7.71 -25.12 18.62
C GLY A 3 8.10 -26.16 17.58
N ASP A 4 8.72 -27.23 18.07
CA ASP A 4 9.20 -28.43 17.37
C ASP A 4 8.27 -29.64 17.53
N ASP A 5 7.20 -29.50 18.33
CA ASP A 5 6.20 -30.54 18.57
C ASP A 5 4.88 -30.27 17.79
N PRO A 6 4.55 -31.07 16.76
CA PRO A 6 3.27 -30.98 16.05
C PRO A 6 2.04 -31.19 16.96
N ASN A 7 2.23 -31.83 18.11
CA ASN A 7 1.18 -32.11 19.09
C ASN A 7 1.14 -31.10 20.24
N HIS A 8 1.88 -30.00 20.17
CA HIS A 8 1.77 -28.92 21.14
C HIS A 8 0.30 -28.44 21.26
N PHE A 9 -0.14 -28.04 22.46
CA PHE A 9 -1.55 -27.76 22.73
C PHE A 9 -2.15 -26.69 21.81
N GLU A 10 -1.38 -25.67 21.43
CA GLU A 10 -1.79 -24.64 20.47
C GLU A 10 -1.95 -25.19 19.04
N ASN A 11 -1.05 -26.09 18.61
CA ASN A 11 -1.15 -26.73 17.29
C ASN A 11 -2.37 -27.67 17.26
N ARG A 12 -2.69 -28.35 18.38
CA ARG A 12 -3.93 -29.12 18.50
C ARG A 12 -5.17 -28.23 18.43
N ALA A 13 -5.16 -27.09 19.11
CA ALA A 13 -6.27 -26.13 19.07
C ALA A 13 -6.50 -25.56 17.66
N LEU A 14 -5.42 -25.21 16.95
CA LEU A 14 -5.51 -24.76 15.55
C LEU A 14 -6.00 -25.88 14.62
N ARG A 15 -5.59 -27.12 14.86
CA ARG A 15 -6.09 -28.29 14.11
C ARG A 15 -7.59 -28.52 14.33
N GLU A 16 -8.06 -28.39 15.57
CA GLU A 16 -9.48 -28.48 15.86
C GLU A 16 -10.26 -27.36 15.16
N ALA A 17 -9.76 -26.13 15.25
CA ALA A 17 -10.33 -24.99 14.54
C ALA A 17 -10.34 -25.19 13.01
N MET A 18 -9.33 -25.86 12.44
CA MET A 18 -9.29 -26.24 11.03
C MET A 18 -10.38 -27.26 10.68
N ILE A 19 -10.51 -28.34 11.47
CA ILE A 19 -11.49 -29.42 11.27
C ILE A 19 -12.91 -28.88 11.37
N GLU A 20 -13.19 -28.07 12.38
CA GLU A 20 -14.50 -27.45 12.62
C GLU A 20 -14.74 -26.20 11.74
N ARG A 21 -13.77 -25.80 10.92
CA ARG A 21 -13.81 -24.59 10.08
C ARG A 21 -14.18 -23.32 10.87
N LEU A 22 -13.60 -23.17 12.06
CA LEU A 22 -13.81 -21.99 12.90
C LEU A 22 -13.05 -20.77 12.33
N PRO A 23 -13.65 -19.57 12.35
CA PRO A 23 -12.99 -18.36 11.90
C PRO A 23 -11.90 -17.92 12.89
N LEU A 24 -10.73 -17.58 12.37
CA LEU A 24 -9.59 -17.09 13.15
C LEU A 24 -9.26 -15.64 12.81
N ILE A 25 -8.65 -14.93 13.77
CA ILE A 25 -8.03 -13.62 13.56
C ILE A 25 -6.52 -13.81 13.40
N TRP A 26 -5.96 -13.37 12.29
CA TRP A 26 -4.51 -13.31 12.11
C TRP A 26 -3.99 -11.90 12.35
N TRP A 27 -3.22 -11.75 13.43
CA TRP A 27 -2.52 -10.51 13.75
C TRP A 27 -1.18 -10.41 13.02
N LEU A 28 -1.09 -9.49 12.07
CA LEU A 28 0.14 -9.16 11.35
C LEU A 28 0.87 -8.01 12.06
N GLY A 29 2.10 -8.25 12.51
CA GLY A 29 2.94 -7.20 13.07
C GLY A 29 3.34 -6.19 12.00
N VAL A 30 3.26 -4.90 12.30
CA VAL A 30 3.64 -3.82 11.37
C VAL A 30 4.97 -3.19 11.79
N GLN A 31 5.88 -2.98 10.84
CA GLN A 31 7.19 -2.37 11.10
C GLN A 31 7.02 -0.98 11.74
N GLY A 32 7.60 -0.79 12.94
CA GLY A 32 7.47 0.44 13.72
C GLY A 32 6.43 0.40 14.86
N GLY A 33 5.83 -0.76 15.11
CA GLY A 33 4.89 -1.00 16.23
C GLY A 33 3.43 -1.09 15.78
N GLY A 34 2.67 -1.94 16.47
CA GLY A 34 1.25 -2.20 16.21
C GLY A 34 0.97 -3.49 15.44
N TYR A 35 -0.30 -3.89 15.41
CA TYR A 35 -0.80 -5.09 14.73
C TYR A 35 -1.95 -4.73 13.78
N SER A 36 -2.00 -5.38 12.63
CA SER A 36 -3.14 -5.37 11.70
C SER A 36 -3.88 -6.70 11.79
N ALA A 37 -5.20 -6.68 11.95
CA ALA A 37 -6.01 -7.89 11.96
C ALA A 37 -6.44 -8.29 10.54
N LEU A 38 -6.31 -9.57 10.22
CA LEU A 38 -7.03 -10.22 9.12
C LEU A 38 -8.08 -11.15 9.72
N TYR A 39 -9.35 -10.92 9.39
CA TYR A 39 -10.47 -11.71 9.90
C TYR A 39 -11.67 -11.60 8.94
N PRO A 40 -12.46 -12.67 8.77
CA PRO A 40 -12.18 -14.05 9.20
C PRO A 40 -11.19 -14.73 8.25
N ILE A 41 -10.19 -15.42 8.80
CA ILE A 41 -9.37 -16.39 8.06
C ILE A 41 -9.73 -17.81 8.49
N TYR A 42 -9.49 -18.79 7.62
CA TYR A 42 -9.69 -20.20 7.92
C TYR A 42 -8.41 -20.99 7.66
N LEU A 43 -8.24 -22.10 8.37
CA LEU A 43 -7.20 -23.06 8.05
C LEU A 43 -7.79 -24.11 7.10
N VAL A 44 -7.06 -24.46 6.04
CA VAL A 44 -7.50 -25.42 5.02
C VAL A 44 -6.57 -26.62 4.87
N GLY A 45 -5.44 -26.60 5.56
CA GLY A 45 -4.50 -27.72 5.54
C GLY A 45 -3.52 -27.65 6.69
N GLU A 46 -2.91 -28.79 6.97
CA GLU A 46 -1.85 -28.95 7.96
C GLU A 46 -0.70 -29.74 7.33
N GLU A 47 0.50 -29.17 7.34
CA GLU A 47 1.73 -29.78 6.87
C GLU A 47 2.59 -30.13 8.10
N ARG A 48 2.36 -31.33 8.64
CA ARG A 48 2.93 -31.75 9.93
C ARG A 48 4.44 -31.93 9.89
N ALA A 49 4.98 -32.34 8.75
CA ALA A 49 6.43 -32.51 8.57
C ALA A 49 7.16 -31.16 8.65
N ASP A 50 6.52 -30.12 8.12
CA ASP A 50 7.08 -28.76 8.03
C ASP A 50 6.61 -27.83 9.16
N LEU A 51 5.85 -28.37 10.13
CA LEU A 51 5.31 -27.64 11.27
C LEU A 51 4.54 -26.37 10.84
N GLN A 52 3.66 -26.49 9.85
CA GLN A 52 2.89 -25.37 9.35
C GLN A 52 1.43 -25.71 9.05
N PHE A 53 0.60 -24.66 9.01
CA PHE A 53 -0.79 -24.73 8.61
C PHE A 53 -0.97 -23.89 7.35
N VAL A 54 -1.83 -24.37 6.46
CA VAL A 54 -2.23 -23.66 5.25
C VAL A 54 -3.44 -22.81 5.57
N VAL A 55 -3.34 -21.51 5.31
CA VAL A 55 -4.41 -20.54 5.55
C VAL A 55 -5.13 -20.26 4.25
N ASP A 56 -6.46 -20.31 4.28
CA ASP A 56 -7.29 -19.75 3.22
C ASP A 56 -7.48 -18.26 3.46
N ILE A 57 -6.85 -17.49 2.57
CA ILE A 57 -6.83 -16.03 2.63
C ILE A 57 -7.85 -15.44 1.62
N ASP A 58 -8.41 -16.26 0.73
CA ASP A 58 -9.44 -15.84 -0.22
C ASP A 58 -10.82 -15.70 0.43
N ALA A 59 -11.00 -16.33 1.61
CA ALA A 59 -12.23 -16.29 2.41
C ALA A 59 -12.36 -15.11 3.38
N VAL A 60 -11.50 -14.09 3.30
CA VAL A 60 -11.56 -12.90 4.19
C VAL A 60 -12.53 -11.84 3.62
N PRO A 61 -13.81 -11.76 4.04
CA PRO A 61 -14.67 -10.62 3.74
C PRO A 61 -14.06 -9.34 4.31
N GLN A 62 -14.00 -8.33 3.45
CA GLN A 62 -13.45 -7.02 3.79
C GLN A 62 -14.60 -6.13 4.28
N PRO A 63 -14.55 -5.57 5.51
CA PRO A 63 -15.42 -4.46 5.83
C PRO A 63 -14.89 -3.27 5.03
N ASP A 64 -15.66 -2.90 4.02
CA ASP A 64 -16.02 -1.55 3.58
C ASP A 64 -16.29 -1.59 2.07
N ILE A 65 -17.51 -1.21 1.69
CA ILE A 65 -18.16 -1.26 0.37
C ILE A 65 -19.06 -2.49 0.17
N ALA A 66 -20.32 -2.34 0.57
CA ALA A 66 -21.42 -3.12 0.01
C ALA A 66 -21.67 -2.64 -1.43
N TRP A 67 -21.12 -3.34 -2.41
CA TRP A 67 -21.55 -3.19 -3.80
C TRP A 67 -22.76 -4.09 -4.03
N PRO A 68 -23.88 -3.62 -4.60
CA PRO A 68 -24.91 -4.54 -5.06
C PRO A 68 -24.27 -5.42 -6.13
N SER A 69 -24.15 -6.71 -5.81
CA SER A 69 -23.59 -7.74 -6.67
C SER A 69 -24.50 -7.90 -7.90
N THR A 70 -24.12 -7.27 -8.99
CA THR A 70 -24.28 -7.94 -10.28
C THR A 70 -23.20 -9.01 -10.31
N ASP A 71 -23.60 -10.27 -10.50
CA ASP A 71 -22.70 -11.43 -10.51
C ASP A 71 -21.66 -11.30 -11.64
N LEU A 72 -20.56 -10.60 -11.36
CA LEU A 72 -19.33 -10.77 -12.13
C LEU A 72 -18.70 -12.06 -11.64
N GLU A 73 -18.82 -13.13 -12.41
CA GLU A 73 -18.00 -14.32 -12.26
C GLU A 73 -16.54 -13.94 -12.56
N LEU A 74 -15.85 -13.47 -11.52
CA LEU A 74 -14.42 -13.19 -11.58
C LEU A 74 -13.66 -14.51 -11.53
N ASP A 75 -12.81 -14.73 -12.53
CA ASP A 75 -11.93 -15.90 -12.63
C ASP A 75 -11.15 -16.12 -11.31
N PRO A 76 -11.02 -17.38 -10.82
CA PRO A 76 -10.31 -17.69 -9.58
C PRO A 76 -8.88 -17.14 -9.51
N SER A 77 -8.16 -17.10 -10.63
CA SER A 77 -6.81 -16.52 -10.69
C SER A 77 -6.82 -15.00 -10.53
N TYR A 78 -7.84 -14.32 -11.07
CA TYR A 78 -8.04 -12.90 -10.90
C TYR A 78 -8.44 -12.55 -9.46
N ARG A 79 -9.30 -13.37 -8.83
CA ARG A 79 -9.64 -13.26 -7.40
C ARG A 79 -8.39 -13.42 -6.53
N GLN A 80 -7.57 -14.43 -6.79
CA GLN A 80 -6.33 -14.68 -6.05
C GLN A 80 -5.32 -13.53 -6.22
N GLN A 81 -5.20 -12.95 -7.41
CA GLN A 81 -4.36 -11.76 -7.65
C GLN A 81 -4.88 -10.54 -6.89
N LEU A 82 -6.20 -10.30 -6.86
CA LEU A 82 -6.82 -9.23 -6.09
C LEU A 82 -6.62 -9.42 -4.58
N THR A 83 -6.75 -10.64 -4.06
CA THR A 83 -6.50 -10.98 -2.65
C THR A 83 -5.03 -10.70 -2.28
N LYS A 84 -4.07 -11.24 -3.05
CA LYS A 84 -2.63 -11.01 -2.84
C LYS A 84 -2.29 -9.52 -2.87
N ARG A 85 -2.82 -8.78 -3.86
CA ARG A 85 -2.61 -7.33 -4.01
C ARG A 85 -3.13 -6.56 -2.79
N ARG A 86 -4.29 -6.94 -2.22
CA ARG A 86 -4.88 -6.25 -1.05
C ARG A 86 -4.19 -6.58 0.28
N LEU A 87 -3.68 -7.80 0.46
CA LEU A 87 -2.91 -8.20 1.65
C LEU A 87 -1.57 -7.47 1.75
N HIS A 88 -0.92 -7.20 0.62
CA HIS A 88 0.37 -6.51 0.59
C HIS A 88 0.19 -4.98 0.68
N GLN A 89 -0.89 -4.46 0.08
CA GLN A 89 -1.17 -3.03 0.07
C GLN A 89 -1.63 -2.48 1.42
N ARG A 90 -2.38 -3.24 2.24
CA ARG A 90 -2.86 -2.75 3.55
C ARG A 90 -1.71 -2.48 4.55
N PRO A 91 -0.76 -3.39 4.79
CA PRO A 91 0.40 -3.15 5.66
C PRO A 91 1.35 -2.09 5.08
N PHE A 92 1.62 -2.13 3.77
CA PHE A 92 2.44 -1.11 3.10
C PHE A 92 1.84 0.28 3.29
N ARG A 93 0.54 0.42 2.99
CA ARG A 93 -0.18 1.67 3.17
C ARG A 93 -0.10 2.17 4.60
N ALA A 94 -0.39 1.32 5.57
CA ALA A 94 -0.33 1.70 6.98
C ALA A 94 1.08 2.16 7.39
N ALA A 95 2.12 1.46 6.94
CA ALA A 95 3.52 1.80 7.22
C ALA A 95 3.93 3.14 6.59
N VAL A 96 3.58 3.37 5.33
CA VAL A 96 3.86 4.62 4.62
C VAL A 96 3.12 5.79 5.27
N LEU A 97 1.81 5.68 5.50
CA LEU A 97 1.04 6.75 6.14
C LEU A 97 1.61 7.12 7.52
N ARG A 98 1.97 6.13 8.33
CA ARG A 98 2.60 6.36 9.63
C ARG A 98 3.92 7.11 9.50
N ALA A 99 4.80 6.72 8.56
CA ALA A 99 6.09 7.38 8.35
C ALA A 99 5.94 8.87 7.99
N TYR A 100 4.89 9.23 7.26
CA TYR A 100 4.55 10.60 6.88
C TYR A 100 3.61 11.31 7.87
N ARG A 101 3.32 10.72 9.04
CA ARG A 101 2.39 11.28 10.03
C ARG A 101 1.02 11.59 9.43
N THR A 102 0.50 10.66 8.62
CA THR A 102 -0.80 10.74 7.95
C THR A 102 -0.99 12.06 7.22
N SER A 103 0.03 12.48 6.47
CA SER A 103 0.04 13.75 5.74
C SER A 103 0.52 13.54 4.31
N CYS A 104 -0.11 14.21 3.35
CA CYS A 104 0.39 14.27 1.98
C CYS A 104 1.82 14.86 1.95
N ALA A 105 2.73 14.20 1.26
CA ALA A 105 4.11 14.63 1.08
C ALA A 105 4.22 15.98 0.37
N VAL A 106 3.31 16.25 -0.57
CA VAL A 106 3.30 17.45 -1.40
C VAL A 106 2.63 18.62 -0.70
N CYS A 107 1.37 18.47 -0.26
CA CYS A 107 0.56 19.60 0.25
C CYS A 107 0.30 19.58 1.77
N SER A 108 0.89 18.64 2.52
CA SER A 108 0.65 18.46 3.97
C SER A 108 -0.81 18.22 4.38
N PHE A 109 -1.73 17.90 3.46
CA PHE A 109 -3.12 17.58 3.78
C PHE A 109 -3.22 16.32 4.68
N ARG A 110 -4.05 16.36 5.74
CA ARG A 110 -4.02 15.38 6.87
C ARG A 110 -5.32 14.62 7.12
N HIS A 111 -6.05 14.22 6.07
CA HIS A 111 -7.24 13.38 6.21
C HIS A 111 -6.98 11.99 5.63
N SER A 112 -6.84 10.97 6.48
CA SER A 112 -6.43 9.60 6.12
C SER A 112 -7.20 9.00 4.94
N ASP A 113 -8.52 9.23 4.91
CA ASP A 113 -9.44 8.63 3.94
C ASP A 113 -9.20 9.13 2.51
N LEU A 114 -8.59 10.31 2.39
CA LEU A 114 -8.24 10.94 1.11
C LEU A 114 -6.73 10.85 0.83
N LEU A 115 -5.99 10.10 1.64
CA LEU A 115 -4.57 9.79 1.41
C LEU A 115 -4.42 8.39 0.87
N ASP A 116 -3.42 8.19 0.02
CA ASP A 116 -2.95 6.91 -0.50
C ASP A 116 -1.46 6.73 -0.20
N ALA A 117 -0.99 5.48 -0.30
CA ALA A 117 0.42 5.18 -0.37
C ALA A 117 0.77 4.90 -1.83
N ALA A 118 1.43 5.87 -2.46
CA ALA A 118 1.90 5.77 -3.83
C ALA A 118 3.26 5.07 -3.85
N HIS A 119 3.44 4.14 -4.79
CA HIS A 119 4.74 3.55 -5.06
C HIS A 119 5.60 4.51 -5.88
N ILE A 120 6.90 4.57 -5.59
CA ILE A 120 7.86 5.28 -6.44
C ILE A 120 8.17 4.40 -7.66
N GLN A 121 8.56 3.16 -7.40
CA GLN A 121 8.65 2.08 -8.38
C GLN A 121 7.48 1.12 -8.20
N GLU A 122 6.70 0.94 -9.26
CA GLU A 122 5.47 0.14 -9.25
C GLU A 122 5.72 -1.35 -8.96
N ASP A 123 4.77 -1.99 -8.26
CA ASP A 123 4.82 -3.42 -7.94
C ASP A 123 5.01 -4.30 -9.20
N GLY A 124 4.31 -3.96 -10.29
CA GLY A 124 4.40 -4.68 -11.56
C GLY A 124 5.77 -4.60 -12.26
N ALA A 125 6.59 -3.62 -11.86
CA ALA A 125 7.95 -3.43 -12.33
C ALA A 125 9.01 -3.95 -11.33
N GLY A 126 8.61 -4.74 -10.32
CA GLY A 126 9.50 -5.28 -9.30
C GLY A 126 9.67 -4.39 -8.06
N GLY A 127 8.84 -3.35 -7.92
CA GLY A 127 8.80 -2.50 -6.75
C GLY A 127 8.54 -3.29 -5.47
N ARG A 128 9.33 -3.03 -4.41
CA ARG A 128 9.13 -3.67 -3.11
C ARG A 128 8.17 -2.83 -2.24
N PRO A 129 7.28 -3.45 -1.46
CA PRO A 129 6.36 -2.75 -0.56
C PRO A 129 7.06 -2.30 0.73
N VAL A 130 8.07 -1.43 0.60
CA VAL A 130 8.87 -0.87 1.71
C VAL A 130 8.69 0.64 1.78
N VAL A 131 8.76 1.22 2.99
CA VAL A 131 8.50 2.66 3.21
C VAL A 131 9.36 3.57 2.32
N THR A 132 10.62 3.19 2.07
CA THR A 132 11.54 3.95 1.20
C THR A 132 11.14 3.94 -0.28
N ASN A 133 10.25 3.04 -0.69
CA ASN A 133 9.61 3.00 -2.02
C ASN A 133 8.20 3.62 -2.00
N GLY A 134 7.83 4.30 -0.90
CA GLY A 134 6.49 4.83 -0.68
C GLY A 134 6.46 6.33 -0.44
N LEU A 135 5.43 6.97 -0.98
CA LEU A 135 5.04 8.35 -0.71
C LEU A 135 3.60 8.37 -0.19
N THR A 136 3.32 9.12 0.88
CA THR A 136 1.92 9.41 1.23
C THR A 136 1.45 10.57 0.36
N LEU A 137 0.44 10.37 -0.49
CA LEU A 137 -0.10 11.42 -1.38
C LEU A 137 -1.61 11.51 -1.20
N CYS A 138 -2.19 12.72 -1.29
CA CYS A 138 -3.65 12.82 -1.40
C CYS A 138 -4.12 12.33 -2.77
N LYS A 139 -5.42 12.02 -2.91
CA LYS A 139 -6.00 11.48 -4.16
C LYS A 139 -5.58 12.26 -5.41
N MET A 140 -5.58 13.58 -5.33
CA MET A 140 -5.21 14.47 -6.43
C MET A 140 -3.73 14.35 -6.79
N HIS A 141 -2.82 14.47 -5.81
CA HIS A 141 -1.38 14.36 -6.06
C HIS A 141 -0.95 12.95 -6.45
N HIS A 142 -1.62 11.92 -5.93
CA HIS A 142 -1.39 10.53 -6.33
C HIS A 142 -1.72 10.35 -7.82
N ALA A 143 -2.92 10.76 -8.24
CA ALA A 143 -3.34 10.67 -9.63
C ALA A 143 -2.44 11.49 -10.58
N ALA A 144 -2.00 12.68 -10.15
CA ALA A 144 -1.07 13.52 -10.91
C ALA A 144 0.32 12.87 -11.04
N TYR A 145 0.81 12.23 -9.98
CA TYR A 145 2.10 11.54 -9.98
C TYR A 145 2.09 10.32 -10.90
N ASP A 146 1.04 9.50 -10.83
CA ASP A 146 0.90 8.30 -11.68
C ASP A 146 0.79 8.66 -13.16
N ARG A 147 0.10 9.76 -13.48
CA ARG A 147 -0.07 10.26 -14.85
C ARG A 147 1.11 11.08 -15.36
N LYS A 148 2.19 11.22 -14.59
CA LYS A 148 3.36 12.04 -14.94
C LYS A 148 3.01 13.52 -15.20
N ILE A 149 1.92 13.99 -14.60
CA ILE A 149 1.63 15.43 -14.50
C ILE A 149 2.55 16.06 -13.45
N LEU A 150 2.81 15.31 -12.37
CA LEU A 150 3.68 15.67 -11.28
C LEU A 150 4.86 14.68 -11.22
N GLY A 151 6.08 15.19 -11.19
CA GLY A 151 7.31 14.46 -10.90
C GLY A 151 7.93 14.92 -9.58
N ILE A 152 8.75 14.07 -8.97
CA ILE A 152 9.50 14.40 -7.75
C ILE A 152 10.97 14.08 -8.01
N THR A 153 11.85 15.06 -7.85
CA THR A 153 13.29 14.90 -8.05
C THR A 153 13.95 14.11 -6.91
N PRO A 154 15.17 13.57 -7.10
CA PRO A 154 15.95 12.95 -6.02
C PRO A 154 16.23 13.85 -4.81
N ASP A 155 16.17 15.18 -5.03
CA ASP A 155 16.32 16.20 -4.00
C ASP A 155 14.97 16.65 -3.42
N TYR A 156 13.94 15.82 -3.56
CA TYR A 156 12.60 15.97 -3.00
C TYR A 156 11.90 17.26 -3.46
N GLU A 157 12.13 17.67 -4.71
CA GLU A 157 11.47 18.82 -5.31
C GLU A 157 10.34 18.38 -6.24
N VAL A 158 9.21 19.05 -6.17
CA VAL A 158 8.07 18.82 -7.04
C VAL A 158 8.30 19.52 -8.38
N ARG A 159 8.07 18.81 -9.47
CA ARG A 159 8.09 19.35 -10.83
C ARG A 159 6.78 19.01 -11.51
N ILE A 160 6.25 19.96 -12.24
CA ILE A 160 4.98 19.84 -12.97
C ILE A 160 5.32 19.89 -14.46
N ASN A 161 4.65 19.04 -15.25
CA ASN A 161 4.78 18.99 -16.69
C ASN A 161 4.57 20.39 -17.31
N ALA A 162 5.38 20.75 -18.31
CA ALA A 162 5.40 22.08 -18.90
C ALA A 162 4.12 22.46 -19.66
N GLU A 163 3.38 21.49 -20.20
CA GLU A 163 2.06 21.71 -20.80
C GLU A 163 1.03 22.06 -19.73
N VAL A 164 0.99 21.29 -18.64
CA VAL A 164 0.07 21.52 -17.51
C VAL A 164 0.37 22.83 -16.78
N LEU A 165 1.63 23.28 -16.74
CA LEU A 165 1.98 24.60 -16.20
C LEU A 165 1.45 25.77 -17.03
N ARG A 166 1.29 25.59 -18.34
CA ARG A 166 0.77 26.63 -19.26
C ARG A 166 -0.74 26.59 -19.39
N GLU A 167 -1.36 25.52 -18.95
CA GLU A 167 -2.81 25.36 -18.93
C GLU A 167 -3.46 26.37 -17.98
N VAL A 168 -4.58 26.95 -18.41
CA VAL A 168 -5.39 27.85 -17.61
C VAL A 168 -6.73 27.18 -17.37
N ASP A 169 -6.97 26.79 -16.13
CA ASP A 169 -8.20 26.11 -15.69
C ASP A 169 -8.64 26.68 -14.32
N GLY A 170 -9.58 26.02 -13.65
CA GLY A 170 -10.09 26.39 -12.35
C GLY A 170 -9.06 26.40 -11.21
N PRO A 171 -9.47 26.90 -10.02
CA PRO A 171 -8.58 27.12 -8.88
C PRO A 171 -7.88 25.85 -8.38
N MET A 172 -8.46 24.67 -8.64
CA MET A 172 -7.85 23.40 -8.26
C MET A 172 -6.60 23.06 -9.08
N LEU A 173 -6.54 23.44 -10.36
CA LEU A 173 -5.32 23.24 -11.14
C LEU A 173 -4.21 24.17 -10.64
N LEU A 174 -4.54 25.44 -10.42
CA LEU A 174 -3.60 26.45 -9.95
C LEU A 174 -3.05 26.11 -8.55
N HIS A 175 -3.92 26.14 -7.54
CA HIS A 175 -3.53 25.98 -6.14
C HIS A 175 -3.28 24.53 -5.74
N GLY A 176 -3.89 23.58 -6.45
CA GLY A 176 -3.77 22.17 -6.16
C GLY A 176 -2.58 21.50 -6.82
N ILE A 177 -2.06 22.02 -7.94
CA ILE A 177 -1.00 21.37 -8.71
C ILE A 177 0.11 22.36 -9.12
N GLN A 178 -0.22 23.43 -9.85
CA GLN A 178 0.78 24.30 -10.48
C GLN A 178 1.66 25.04 -9.47
N GLU A 179 1.08 25.57 -8.40
CA GLU A 179 1.81 26.32 -7.36
C GLU A 179 2.85 25.49 -6.60
N PHE A 180 2.75 24.16 -6.64
CA PHE A 180 3.75 23.26 -6.05
C PHE A 180 4.99 23.10 -6.93
N HIS A 181 5.00 23.58 -8.18
CA HIS A 181 6.17 23.50 -9.05
C HIS A 181 7.39 24.19 -8.42
N GLY A 182 8.51 23.47 -8.36
CA GLY A 182 9.77 23.96 -7.78
C GLY A 182 9.80 23.96 -6.26
N GLN A 183 8.70 23.61 -5.58
CA GLN A 183 8.67 23.51 -4.13
C GLN A 183 9.25 22.18 -3.64
N LYS A 184 9.86 22.19 -2.45
CA LYS A 184 10.24 20.95 -1.78
C LYS A 184 9.01 20.24 -1.22
N LEU A 185 9.05 18.91 -1.13
CA LEU A 185 8.05 18.14 -0.41
C LEU A 185 7.86 18.71 1.00
N MET A 186 6.64 19.15 1.30
CA MET A 186 6.29 19.74 2.59
C MET A 186 6.43 18.73 3.74
N VAL A 187 6.25 17.44 3.46
CA VAL A 187 6.36 16.38 4.46
C VAL A 187 7.31 15.28 4.00
N LEU A 188 8.32 15.02 4.82
CA LEU A 188 9.19 13.85 4.74
C LEU A 188 9.12 13.03 6.04
N PRO A 189 9.41 11.72 5.98
CA PRO A 189 9.59 10.91 7.16
C PRO A 189 10.66 11.50 8.09
N ALA A 190 10.35 11.48 9.40
CA ALA A 190 11.24 12.02 10.42
C ALA A 190 12.54 11.22 10.50
N ARG A 191 12.44 9.88 10.39
CA ARG A 191 13.60 9.00 10.34
C ARG A 191 14.22 9.06 8.94
N ARG A 192 15.52 9.34 8.87
CA ARG A 192 16.25 9.39 7.59
C ARG A 192 16.22 8.06 6.83
N ALA A 193 16.24 6.94 7.55
CA ALA A 193 16.16 5.59 6.96
C ALA A 193 14.80 5.26 6.33
N GLU A 194 13.74 6.01 6.65
CA GLU A 194 12.39 5.83 6.09
C GLU A 194 12.13 6.79 4.92
N ARG A 195 13.04 7.71 4.61
CA ARG A 195 12.85 8.69 3.53
C ARG A 195 12.82 7.99 2.16
N PRO A 196 12.12 8.58 1.17
CA PRO A 196 12.13 8.08 -0.20
C PRO A 196 13.55 7.84 -0.70
N ASN A 197 13.76 6.66 -1.28
CA ASN A 197 15.02 6.30 -1.89
C ASN A 197 15.26 7.21 -3.10
N ARG A 198 16.40 7.92 -3.07
CA ARG A 198 16.77 8.89 -4.10
C ARG A 198 17.00 8.27 -5.47
N LEU A 199 17.50 7.03 -5.52
CA LEU A 199 17.71 6.32 -6.79
C LEU A 199 16.37 5.95 -7.43
N LEU A 200 15.41 5.47 -6.64
CA LEU A 200 14.06 5.17 -7.15
C LEU A 200 13.35 6.45 -7.64
N LEU A 201 13.53 7.56 -6.92
CA LEU A 201 13.02 8.87 -7.36
C LEU A 201 13.69 9.32 -8.64
N ASP A 202 15.00 9.13 -8.80
CA ASP A 202 15.71 9.50 -10.02
C ASP A 202 15.17 8.73 -11.22
N GLU A 203 15.10 7.40 -11.12
CA GLU A 203 14.55 6.54 -12.18
C GLU A 203 13.12 6.94 -12.58
N ARG A 204 12.24 7.14 -11.58
CA ARG A 204 10.86 7.58 -11.82
C ARG A 204 10.80 8.99 -12.40
N PHE A 205 11.70 9.88 -11.99
CA PHE A 205 11.78 11.24 -12.51
C PHE A 205 12.30 11.29 -13.95
N GLN A 206 13.27 10.46 -14.33
CA GLN A 206 13.68 10.31 -15.74
C GLN A 206 12.50 9.82 -16.60
N ALA A 207 11.70 8.87 -16.10
CA ALA A 207 10.49 8.41 -16.79
C ALA A 207 9.40 9.50 -16.92
N PHE A 208 9.38 10.48 -16.01
CA PHE A 208 8.55 11.68 -16.08
C PHE A 208 9.06 12.67 -17.15
N LEU A 209 10.38 12.93 -17.19
CA LEU A 209 11.00 13.80 -18.18
C LEU A 209 10.81 13.27 -19.61
N ASN A 210 10.93 11.96 -19.81
CA ASN A 210 10.73 11.34 -21.13
C ASN A 210 9.28 11.36 -21.63
N ALA A 211 8.32 11.71 -20.77
CA ALA A 211 6.91 11.78 -21.11
C ALA A 211 6.37 13.22 -21.13
N SER A 212 7.22 14.22 -20.87
CA SER A 212 6.87 15.63 -20.73
C SER A 212 7.43 16.51 -21.82
#